data_AF-Q9NL30-F1
#
_entry.id   AF-Q9NL30-F1
#
_cell.length_a   1.000
_cell.length_b   1.000
_cell.length_c   1.000
_cell.angle_alpha   90.00
_cell.angle_beta   90.00
_cell.angle_gamma   90.00
#
_symmetry.space_group_name_H-M   'P 1'
#
loop_
_entity.id
_entity.type
_entity.pdbx_description
1 polymer ?
#
loop_
_entity_poly.entity_id
_entity_poly.type
_entity_poly.pdbx_seq_one_letter_code
_entity_poly.pdbx_strand_id
1 'polypeptide(L)'
;RDDAVHKSLKPPYDGPFRVIERGPKVFLVQLFDRQARISIDRLKPAYVLKENNNDNTIILDNDVTRVPRPNILPPKHFVTRSGRVIKQPLRFLD
;
A
#
# COMPACT_ATOMS: atom_id res chain seq x y z
N ARG A 1 2.04 19.62 1.29
CA ARG A 1 1.36 20.38 2.35
C ARG A 1 0.79 21.60 1.69
N ASP A 2 -0.50 21.81 1.88
CA ASP A 2 -1.18 23.01 1.40
C ASP A 2 -1.34 23.96 2.59
N ASP A 3 -0.53 25.02 2.63
CA ASP A 3 -0.48 25.98 3.74
C ASP A 3 -1.55 27.09 3.63
N ALA A 4 -2.41 27.03 2.62
CA ALA A 4 -3.51 27.99 2.51
C ALA A 4 -4.54 27.82 3.64
N VAL A 5 -5.36 28.84 3.86
CA VAL A 5 -6.49 28.77 4.80
C VAL A 5 -7.56 27.85 4.21
N HIS A 6 -7.86 26.76 4.92
CA HIS A 6 -8.85 25.77 4.49
C HIS A 6 -10.06 25.74 5.42
N LYS A 7 -11.17 25.17 4.91
CA LYS A 7 -12.32 24.83 5.73
C LYS A 7 -11.92 23.80 6.80
N SER A 8 -12.66 23.78 7.90
CA SER A 8 -12.49 22.78 8.96
C SER A 8 -12.51 21.35 8.40
N LEU A 9 -11.67 20.48 8.98
CA LEU A 9 -11.54 19.05 8.65
C LEU A 9 -10.96 18.72 7.25
N LYS A 10 -10.30 19.65 6.56
CA LYS A 10 -9.48 19.31 5.37
C LYS A 10 -8.13 18.72 5.80
N PRO A 11 -7.66 17.61 5.18
CA PRO A 11 -6.32 17.09 5.46
C PRO A 11 -5.23 18.09 5.03
N PRO A 12 -4.08 18.15 5.75
CA PRO A 12 -3.00 19.09 5.46
C PRO A 12 -2.16 18.74 4.22
N TYR A 13 -2.26 17.51 3.72
CA TYR A 13 -1.59 17.04 2.51
C TYR A 13 -2.64 16.45 1.59
N ASP A 14 -2.52 16.80 0.31
CA ASP A 14 -3.27 16.13 -0.75
C ASP A 14 -2.61 14.79 -1.11
N GLY A 15 -3.31 14.02 -1.95
CA GLY A 15 -3.07 12.60 -2.20
C GLY A 15 -1.65 12.19 -2.61
N PRO A 16 -1.45 10.88 -2.87
CA PRO A 16 -0.18 10.38 -3.34
C PRO A 16 0.10 10.89 -4.75
N PHE A 17 1.12 11.73 -4.89
CA PHE A 17 1.57 12.22 -6.19
C PHE A 17 2.84 11.50 -6.64
N ARG A 18 2.96 11.30 -7.95
CA ARG A 18 4.16 10.72 -8.55
C ARG A 18 5.27 11.77 -8.60
N VAL A 19 6.43 11.42 -8.07
CA VAL A 19 7.66 12.20 -8.24
C VAL A 19 8.29 11.84 -9.59
N ILE A 20 8.55 12.86 -10.41
CA ILE A 20 9.23 12.73 -11.71
C ILE A 20 10.74 12.82 -11.53
N GLU A 21 11.21 13.83 -10.78
CA GLU A 21 12.63 14.09 -10.54
C GLU A 21 12.88 14.42 -9.07
N ARG A 22 14.00 13.94 -8.53
CA ARG A 22 14.44 14.18 -7.16
C ARG A 22 15.66 15.10 -7.13
N GLY A 23 15.54 16.24 -6.48
CA GLY A 23 16.67 17.08 -6.11
C GLY A 23 16.92 17.06 -4.60
N PRO A 24 17.98 17.73 -4.12
CA PRO A 24 18.36 17.73 -2.70
C PRO A 24 17.32 18.43 -1.81
N LYS A 25 16.71 19.51 -2.31
CA LYS A 25 15.73 20.31 -1.57
C LYS A 25 14.41 20.52 -2.32
N VAL A 26 14.40 20.27 -3.62
CA VAL A 26 13.25 20.51 -4.51
C VAL A 26 13.02 19.29 -5.37
N PHE A 27 11.76 18.92 -5.54
CA PHE A 27 11.30 17.76 -6.32
C PHE A 27 10.38 18.23 -7.42
N LEU A 28 10.46 17.59 -8.59
CA LEU A 28 9.47 17.76 -9.64
C LEU A 28 8.37 16.71 -9.46
N VAL A 29 7.15 17.16 -9.21
CA VAL A 29 5.99 16.30 -8.93
C VAL A 29 4.97 16.44 -10.03
N GLN A 30 4.42 15.32 -10.50
CA GLN A 30 3.28 15.30 -11.41
C GLN A 30 2.00 15.56 -10.60
N LEU A 31 1.42 16.74 -10.78
CA LEU A 31 0.06 17.05 -10.36
C LEU A 31 -0.91 16.63 -11.49
N PHE A 32 -2.21 16.83 -11.29
CA PHE A 32 -3.24 16.37 -12.22
C PHE A 32 -3.01 16.80 -13.67
N ASP A 33 -2.84 18.09 -13.90
CA ASP A 33 -2.73 18.73 -15.22
C ASP A 33 -1.33 19.26 -15.53
N ARG A 34 -0.46 19.37 -14.52
CA ARG A 34 0.83 20.04 -14.64
C ARG A 34 1.91 19.42 -13.79
N GLN A 35 3.15 19.78 -14.11
CA GLN A 35 4.32 19.47 -13.29
C GLN A 35 4.66 20.69 -12.43
N ALA A 36 5.00 20.43 -11.17
CA ALA A 36 5.34 21.49 -10.23
C ALA A 36 6.62 21.16 -9.47
N ARG A 37 7.45 22.19 -9.24
CA ARG A 37 8.63 22.10 -8.38
C ARG A 37 8.23 22.41 -6.93
N ILE A 38 8.37 21.45 -6.04
CA ILE A 38 7.93 21.52 -4.64
C ILE A 38 9.13 21.28 -3.71
N SER A 39 9.29 22.08 -2.67
CA SER A 39 10.34 21.88 -1.67
C SER A 39 10.08 20.64 -0.80
N ILE A 40 11.15 20.03 -0.28
CA ILE A 40 11.08 18.84 0.58
C ILE A 40 10.18 19.03 1.80
N ASP A 41 10.19 20.23 2.39
CA ASP A 41 9.41 20.56 3.59
C ASP A 41 7.89 20.47 3.37
N ARG A 42 7.46 20.55 2.11
CA ARG A 42 6.05 20.46 1.72
C ARG A 42 5.65 19.06 1.25
N LEU A 43 6.55 18.08 1.29
CA LEU A 43 6.29 16.72 0.82
C LEU A 43 6.17 15.76 2.00
N LYS A 44 5.33 14.74 1.82
CA LYS A 44 5.23 13.60 2.73
C LYS A 44 5.34 12.32 1.91
N PRO A 45 6.15 11.33 2.32
CA PRO A 45 6.22 10.07 1.61
C PRO A 45 4.86 9.35 1.66
N ALA A 46 4.45 8.81 0.52
CA ALA A 46 3.28 7.96 0.40
C ALA A 46 3.73 6.50 0.28
N TYR A 47 3.29 5.66 1.20
CA TYR A 47 3.49 4.22 1.13
C TYR A 47 2.29 3.61 0.41
N VAL A 48 2.49 3.22 -0.84
CA VAL A 48 1.48 2.54 -1.65
C VAL A 48 1.81 1.05 -1.69
N LEU A 49 0.79 0.20 -1.53
CA LEU A 49 0.95 -1.23 -1.74
C LEU A 49 1.22 -1.45 -3.23
N LYS A 50 2.31 -2.14 -3.56
CA LYS A 50 2.56 -2.58 -4.93
C LYS A 50 1.59 -3.71 -5.19
N GLU A 51 0.56 -3.46 -6.00
CA GLU A 51 -0.24 -4.55 -6.52
C GLU A 51 0.69 -5.38 -7.39
N ASN A 52 0.95 -6.60 -6.93
CA ASN A 52 1.63 -7.61 -7.71
C ASN A 52 0.65 -7.98 -8.82
N ASN A 53 0.76 -7.32 -9.97
CA ASN A 53 0.23 -7.84 -11.22
C ASN A 53 1.05 -9.09 -11.59
N ASN A 54 0.89 -10.13 -10.77
CA ASN A 54 1.22 -11.47 -11.16
C ASN A 54 0.04 -11.84 -12.04
N ASP A 55 0.22 -11.68 -13.34
CA ASP A 55 -0.65 -12.34 -14.31
C ASP A 55 -0.65 -13.81 -13.91
N ASN A 56 -1.75 -14.25 -13.31
CA ASN A 56 -1.99 -15.62 -12.89
C ASN A 56 -2.09 -16.48 -14.15
N THR A 57 -0.96 -16.75 -14.77
CA THR A 57 -0.82 -17.87 -15.69
C THR A 57 -0.89 -19.11 -14.83
N ILE A 58 -2.11 -19.63 -14.68
CA ILE A 58 -2.34 -21.00 -14.24
C ILE A 58 -1.78 -21.89 -15.36
N ILE A 59 -0.46 -22.11 -15.36
CA ILE A 59 0.12 -23.24 -16.06
C ILE A 59 -0.22 -24.45 -15.18
N LEU A 60 -1.34 -25.12 -15.48
CA LEU A 60 -1.62 -26.44 -14.94
C LEU A 60 -0.79 -27.45 -15.73
N ASP A 61 0.53 -27.42 -15.55
CA ASP A 61 1.38 -28.49 -16.05
C ASP A 61 1.28 -29.66 -15.07
N ASN A 62 0.66 -30.72 -15.59
CA ASN A 62 0.64 -32.05 -15.03
C ASN A 62 2.09 -32.57 -14.98
N ASP A 63 2.79 -32.40 -13.86
CA ASP A 63 3.95 -33.23 -13.57
C ASP A 63 3.97 -33.69 -12.11
N VAL A 64 3.89 -35.00 -11.97
CA VAL A 64 3.78 -35.74 -10.72
C VAL A 64 5.16 -35.81 -10.08
N THR A 65 5.48 -34.90 -9.15
CA THR A 65 6.62 -35.11 -8.23
C THR A 65 6.32 -34.65 -6.79
N ARG A 66 5.69 -35.58 -6.05
CA ARG A 66 5.96 -35.98 -4.65
C ARG A 66 6.61 -34.92 -3.73
N VAL A 67 5.79 -34.14 -3.03
CA VAL A 67 6.15 -33.54 -1.73
C VAL A 67 5.00 -33.79 -0.75
N PRO A 68 5.23 -34.36 0.45
CA PRO A 68 4.16 -34.48 1.44
C PRO A 68 3.80 -33.07 1.91
N ARG A 69 2.61 -32.62 1.54
CA ARG A 69 2.00 -31.36 1.99
C ARG A 69 1.87 -31.42 3.52
N PRO A 70 2.60 -30.61 4.32
CA PRO A 70 2.32 -30.55 5.75
C PRO A 70 0.97 -29.86 5.93
N ASN A 71 0.04 -30.58 6.56
CA ASN A 71 -1.28 -30.17 7.04
C ASN A 71 -1.62 -28.69 6.88
N ILE A 72 -2.41 -28.35 5.87
CA ILE A 72 -3.12 -27.07 5.82
C ILE A 72 -4.22 -27.16 6.88
N LEU A 73 -3.89 -26.83 8.13
CA LEU A 73 -4.90 -26.45 9.11
C LEU A 73 -5.68 -25.27 8.51
N PRO A 74 -7.03 -25.30 8.52
CA PRO A 74 -7.81 -24.17 8.03
C PRO A 74 -7.37 -22.91 8.79
N PRO A 75 -7.30 -21.74 8.12
CA PRO A 75 -6.91 -20.50 8.79
C PRO A 75 -7.83 -20.31 10.01
N LYS A 76 -7.24 -20.24 11.19
CA LYS A 76 -7.99 -20.08 12.45
C LYS A 76 -8.66 -18.71 12.41
N HIS A 77 -9.93 -18.67 12.03
CA HIS A 77 -10.73 -17.45 12.05
C HIS A 77 -11.01 -17.09 13.50
N PHE A 78 -10.37 -16.02 13.98
CA PHE A 78 -10.70 -15.46 15.29
C PHE A 78 -12.01 -14.69 15.15
N VAL A 79 -12.97 -14.96 16.04
CA VAL A 79 -14.27 -14.27 16.07
C VAL A 79 -14.48 -13.58 17.41
N THR A 80 -15.10 -12.40 17.40
CA THR A 80 -15.55 -11.74 18.63
C THR A 80 -16.77 -12.46 19.22
N ARG A 81 -17.16 -12.10 20.45
CA ARG A 81 -18.40 -12.61 21.08
C ARG A 81 -19.66 -12.40 20.23
N SER A 82 -19.68 -11.38 19.38
CA SER A 82 -20.79 -11.10 18.44
C SER A 82 -20.65 -11.80 17.08
N GLY A 83 -19.65 -12.67 16.90
CA GLY A 83 -19.43 -13.43 15.67
C GLY A 83 -18.66 -12.69 14.57
N ARG A 84 -18.10 -11.51 14.85
CA ARG A 84 -17.34 -10.75 13.84
C ARG A 84 -15.95 -11.37 13.64
N VAL A 85 -15.63 -11.74 12.40
CA VAL A 85 -14.29 -12.21 12.02
C VAL A 85 -13.27 -11.09 12.21
N ILE A 86 -12.22 -11.35 12.99
CA ILE A 86 -11.10 -10.41 13.19
C ILE A 86 -9.86 -10.89 12.43
N LYS A 87 -9.14 -9.93 11.85
CA LYS A 87 -7.80 -10.16 11.28
C LYS A 87 -6.78 -9.90 12.38
N GLN A 88 -5.93 -10.88 12.69
CA GLN A 88 -4.86 -10.69 13.67
C GLN A 88 -3.83 -9.70 13.12
N PRO A 89 -3.32 -8.78 13.96
CA PRO A 89 -2.23 -7.88 13.56
C PRO A 89 -0.95 -8.68 13.31
N LEU A 90 -0.41 -8.56 12.09
CA LEU A 90 0.82 -9.23 11.63
C LEU A 90 2.09 -8.87 12.42
N ARG A 91 2.04 -7.83 13.27
CA ARG A 91 3.22 -7.27 13.96
C ARG A 91 3.68 -8.08 15.18
N PHE A 92 2.86 -9.01 15.67
CA PHE A 92 3.11 -9.74 16.93
C PHE A 92 3.19 -11.26 16.73
N LEU A 93 3.57 -11.71 15.53
CA LEU A 93 3.83 -13.12 15.23
C LEU A 93 5.35 -13.33 15.28
N ASP A 94 5.84 -13.83 16.41
CA ASP A 94 7.19 -14.41 16.56
C ASP A 94 7.19 -15.90 16.20
#